data_AF-U7QRW0-F1
#
_entry.id   AF-U7QRW0-F1
#
_cell.length_a   1.000
_cell.length_b   1.000
_cell.length_c   1.000
_cell.angle_alpha   90.00
_cell.angle_beta   90.00
_cell.angle_gamma   90.00
#
_symmetry.space_group_name_H-M   'P 1'
#
loop_
_entity.id
_entity.type
_entity.pdbx_description
1 polymer ?
#
loop_
_entity_poly.entity_id
_entity_poly.type
_entity_poly.pdbx_seq_one_letter_code
_entity_poly.pdbx_strand_id
1 'polypeptide(L)'
;RRVRLPSGLGWIKFRQSQEVNGKIKNATISQSVGKWSVSFQVEIEASEPHHESTTMVGLDAGISKLATLSDGTIYEPVNSFKTRQRKLAKLQRQLSRKVKFSANWQKQKRKIQRLHSHIANIRRDYLHKTTTKISKNHAMIVIEDLKVSNMSKSAKGTAEQPG
;
A
#
# COMPACT_ATOMS: atom_id res chain seq x y z
N ARG A 1 4.93 13.69 21.18
CA ARG A 1 6.41 13.83 21.20
C ARG A 1 6.84 14.97 20.28
N ARG A 2 8.11 15.39 20.32
CA ARG A 2 8.67 16.45 19.45
C ARG A 2 9.87 15.92 18.69
N VAL A 3 10.09 16.40 17.47
CA VAL A 3 11.30 16.15 16.68
C VAL A 3 11.91 17.50 16.31
N ARG A 4 13.23 17.63 16.43
CA ARG A 4 13.95 18.83 15.97
C ARG A 4 14.28 18.63 14.51
N LEU A 5 13.79 19.53 13.66
CA LEU A 5 14.12 19.51 12.25
C LEU A 5 15.43 20.26 11.98
N PRO A 6 16.19 19.86 10.94
CA PRO A 6 17.36 20.61 10.51
C PRO A 6 16.98 22.01 10.01
N SER A 7 18.00 22.83 9.74
CA SER A 7 17.86 24.12 9.05
C SER A 7 17.03 25.18 9.78
N GLY A 8 17.06 25.21 11.12
CA GLY A 8 16.43 26.28 11.91
C GLY A 8 14.91 26.19 12.08
N LEU A 9 14.26 25.14 11.55
CA LEU A 9 12.81 24.91 11.67
C LEU A 9 12.35 24.59 13.11
N GLY A 10 13.29 24.30 14.01
CA GLY A 10 13.01 24.13 15.44
C GLY A 10 12.29 22.82 15.78
N TRP A 11 11.62 22.83 16.93
CA TRP A 11 10.93 21.66 17.47
C TRP A 11 9.50 21.57 16.95
N ILE A 12 9.17 20.47 16.29
CA ILE A 12 7.83 20.21 15.78
C ILE A 12 7.15 19.10 16.59
N LYS A 13 5.92 19.35 17.02
CA LYS A 13 5.07 18.32 17.63
C LYS A 13 4.55 17.39 16.54
N PHE A 14 4.61 16.08 16.80
CA PHE A 14 4.05 15.07 15.91
C PHE A 14 3.26 14.04 16.71
N ARG A 15 2.29 13.41 16.02
CA ARG A 15 1.61 12.22 16.52
C ARG A 15 2.50 11.02 16.26
N GLN A 16 2.96 10.40 17.34
CA GLN A 16 3.75 9.18 17.24
C GLN A 16 2.83 8.00 16.98
N SER A 17 3.03 7.32 15.86
CA SER A 17 2.25 6.14 15.47
C SER A 17 2.80 4.84 16.07
N GLN A 18 4.11 4.77 16.32
CA GLN A 18 4.81 3.60 16.84
C GLN A 18 5.96 4.04 17.75
N GLU A 19 6.34 3.19 18.70
CA GLU A 19 7.54 3.39 19.48
C GLU A 19 8.79 3.32 18.60
N VAL A 20 9.78 4.14 18.93
CA VAL A 20 11.03 4.23 18.18
C VAL A 20 12.08 3.62 19.09
N ASN A 21 12.38 2.35 18.86
CA ASN A 21 13.33 1.56 19.65
C ASN A 21 14.64 1.50 18.88
N GLY A 22 15.76 1.80 19.52
CA GLY A 22 17.09 1.81 18.89
C GLY A 22 17.58 3.19 18.44
N LYS A 23 18.67 3.19 17.65
CA LYS A 23 19.38 4.42 17.24
C LYS A 23 18.83 4.97 15.93
N ILE A 24 18.25 6.17 15.97
CA ILE A 24 17.77 6.85 14.75
C ILE A 24 18.97 7.22 13.88
N LYS A 25 18.99 6.75 12.64
CA LYS A 25 20.00 7.08 11.62
C LYS A 25 19.54 8.20 10.70
N ASN A 26 18.26 8.18 10.34
CA ASN A 26 17.69 9.12 9.39
C ASN A 26 16.23 9.44 9.74
N ALA A 27 15.76 10.60 9.32
CA ALA A 27 14.37 11.00 9.39
C ALA A 27 13.94 11.55 8.02
N THR A 28 12.99 10.88 7.38
CA THR A 28 12.42 11.32 6.10
C THR A 28 11.11 12.02 6.35
N ILE A 29 11.00 13.27 5.90
CA ILE A 29 9.74 14.03 5.92
C ILE A 29 9.11 13.91 4.54
N SER A 30 7.86 13.46 4.50
CA SER A 30 7.10 13.34 3.26
C SER A 30 5.76 14.04 3.37
N GLN A 31 5.28 14.57 2.24
CA GLN A 31 3.95 15.13 2.12
C GLN A 31 3.14 14.31 1.11
N SER A 32 1.96 13.84 1.52
CA SER A 32 1.02 13.18 0.63
C SER A 32 -0.39 13.69 0.88
N VAL A 33 -1.02 14.23 -0.16
CA VAL A 33 -2.40 14.74 -0.15
C VAL A 33 -2.69 15.69 1.03
N GLY A 34 -1.77 16.63 1.24
CA GLY A 34 -1.89 17.64 2.29
C GLY A 34 -1.67 17.11 3.71
N LYS A 35 -1.21 15.86 3.87
CA LYS A 35 -0.76 15.31 5.15
C LYS A 35 0.77 15.22 5.13
N TRP A 36 1.38 15.68 6.21
CA TRP A 36 2.80 15.51 6.47
C TRP A 36 3.02 14.27 7.33
N SER A 37 4.03 13.47 7.00
CA SER A 37 4.47 12.31 7.78
C SER A 37 5.97 12.38 7.97
N VAL A 38 6.44 11.92 9.13
CA VAL A 38 7.87 11.72 9.42
C VAL A 38 8.11 10.23 9.63
N SER A 39 9.07 9.68 8.92
CA SER A 39 9.51 8.29 9.03
C SER A 39 10.92 8.25 9.58
N PHE A 40 11.11 7.58 10.70
CA PHE A 40 12.42 7.40 11.33
C PHE A 40 13.00 6.07 10.89
N GLN A 41 14.20 6.11 10.31
CA GLN A 41 14.99 4.90 10.08
C GLN A 41 15.82 4.65 11.34
N VAL A 42 15.66 3.46 11.91
CA VAL A 42 16.23 3.11 13.20
C VAL A 42 17.08 1.85 13.03
N GLU A 43 18.27 1.88 13.60
CA GLU A 43 19.15 0.73 13.72
C GLU A 43 18.87 0.04 15.06
N ILE A 44 18.62 -1.27 14.99
CA ILE A 44 18.29 -2.13 16.13
C ILE A 44 19.10 -3.41 15.94
N GLU A 45 19.76 -3.87 17.01
CA GLU A 45 20.29 -5.23 17.07
C GLU A 45 19.12 -6.19 17.27
N ALA A 46 18.87 -7.03 16.27
CA ALA A 46 17.80 -8.02 16.31
C ALA A 46 18.44 -9.42 16.33
N SER A 47 17.96 -10.28 17.22
CA SER A 47 18.28 -11.71 17.16
C SER A 47 17.64 -12.33 15.92
N GLU A 48 18.18 -13.46 15.47
CA GLU A 48 17.58 -14.21 14.36
C GLU A 48 16.12 -14.56 14.70
N PRO A 49 15.17 -14.22 13.82
CA PRO A 49 13.77 -14.49 14.07
C PRO A 49 13.51 -16.00 13.95
N HIS A 50 13.17 -16.64 15.07
CA HIS A 50 12.64 -18.00 15.07
C HIS A 50 11.13 -17.95 14.96
N HIS A 51 10.57 -18.57 13.91
CA HIS A 51 9.13 -18.71 13.78
C HIS A 51 8.67 -19.96 14.54
N GLU A 52 7.64 -19.83 15.37
CA GLU A 52 7.09 -20.94 16.19
C GLU A 52 6.44 -22.06 15.37
N SER A 53 6.12 -21.79 14.10
CA SER A 53 5.43 -22.74 13.22
C SER A 53 6.47 -23.55 12.46
N THR A 54 6.12 -24.77 12.07
CA THR A 54 6.92 -25.58 11.15
C THR A 54 6.23 -25.73 9.79
N THR A 55 5.06 -25.11 9.62
CA THR A 55 4.26 -25.28 8.41
C THR A 55 4.83 -24.47 7.25
N MET A 56 4.82 -25.09 6.07
CA MET A 56 5.14 -24.47 4.80
C MET A 56 3.86 -24.31 3.97
N VAL A 57 3.73 -23.18 3.27
CA VAL A 57 2.60 -22.92 2.36
C VAL A 57 3.09 -22.44 1.00
N GLY A 58 2.49 -22.94 -0.07
CA GLY A 58 2.61 -22.36 -1.41
C GLY A 58 1.65 -21.19 -1.56
N LEU A 59 2.08 -20.10 -2.21
CA LEU A 59 1.28 -18.91 -2.49
C LEU A 59 1.26 -18.66 -3.99
N ASP A 60 0.09 -18.85 -4.59
CA ASP A 60 -0.22 -18.46 -5.96
C ASP A 60 -0.91 -17.09 -5.94
N ALA A 61 -0.31 -16.08 -6.58
CA ALA A 61 -0.84 -14.72 -6.62
C ALA A 61 -1.54 -14.42 -7.95
N GLY A 62 -2.76 -13.91 -7.91
CA GLY A 62 -3.58 -13.67 -9.08
C GLY A 62 -4.22 -12.27 -9.13
N ILE A 63 -4.99 -12.01 -10.19
CA ILE A 63 -5.78 -10.78 -10.34
C ILE A 63 -7.24 -11.00 -9.95
N SER A 64 -7.80 -12.14 -10.33
CA SER A 64 -9.17 -12.54 -9.97
C SER A 64 -9.26 -12.89 -8.49
N LYS A 65 -8.34 -13.74 -8.02
CA LYS A 65 -8.05 -14.03 -6.61
C LYS A 65 -6.71 -13.37 -6.27
N LEU A 66 -6.63 -12.60 -5.20
CA LEU A 66 -5.39 -11.92 -4.82
C LEU A 66 -4.29 -12.94 -4.51
N ALA A 67 -4.61 -13.94 -3.70
CA ALA A 67 -3.70 -15.04 -3.38
C ALA A 67 -4.49 -16.31 -3.06
N THR A 68 -4.01 -17.45 -3.52
CA THR A 68 -4.48 -18.79 -3.15
C THR A 68 -3.33 -19.49 -2.44
N LEU A 69 -3.59 -19.99 -1.24
CA LEU A 69 -2.65 -20.79 -0.49
C LEU A 69 -2.82 -22.27 -0.81
N SER A 70 -1.75 -23.05 -0.70
CA SER A 70 -1.78 -24.51 -0.92
C SER A 70 -2.65 -25.27 0.09
N ASP A 71 -3.00 -24.65 1.21
CA ASP A 71 -3.96 -25.17 2.19
C ASP A 71 -5.45 -24.96 1.78
N GLY A 72 -5.69 -24.34 0.62
CA GLY A 72 -7.02 -24.03 0.10
C GLY A 72 -7.57 -22.66 0.53
N THR A 73 -6.85 -21.89 1.36
CA THR A 73 -7.26 -20.54 1.74
C THR A 73 -7.18 -19.58 0.55
N ILE A 74 -8.27 -18.87 0.28
CA ILE A 74 -8.34 -17.89 -0.81
C ILE A 74 -8.48 -16.48 -0.24
N TYR A 75 -7.66 -15.56 -0.72
CA TYR A 75 -7.73 -14.13 -0.46
C TYR A 75 -8.31 -13.43 -1.68
N GLU A 76 -9.50 -12.86 -1.55
CA GLU A 76 -10.19 -12.12 -2.61
C GLU A 76 -9.73 -10.66 -2.69
N PRO A 77 -9.61 -10.06 -3.89
CA PRO A 77 -9.24 -8.65 -4.00
C PRO A 77 -10.35 -7.75 -3.44
N VAL A 78 -9.98 -6.79 -2.59
CA VAL A 78 -10.90 -5.77 -2.02
C VAL A 78 -11.61 -4.89 -3.05
N ASN A 79 -11.23 -4.95 -4.33
CA ASN A 79 -11.88 -4.24 -5.44
C ASN A 79 -12.13 -2.74 -5.16
N SER A 80 -11.22 -2.11 -4.40
CA SER A 80 -11.40 -0.77 -3.84
C SER A 80 -11.60 0.32 -4.90
N PHE A 81 -11.02 0.12 -6.09
CA PHE A 81 -11.24 0.97 -7.26
C PHE A 81 -12.64 0.82 -7.83
N LYS A 82 -13.11 -0.41 -8.10
CA LYS A 82 -14.41 -0.70 -8.71
C LYS A 82 -15.56 -0.06 -7.92
N THR A 83 -15.53 -0.19 -6.59
CA THR A 83 -16.53 0.39 -5.68
C THR A 83 -16.57 1.93 -5.74
N ARG A 84 -15.46 2.59 -6.10
CA ARG A 84 -15.32 4.06 -6.09
C ARG A 84 -15.18 4.68 -7.48
N GLN A 85 -15.17 3.87 -8.54
CA GLN A 85 -14.96 4.29 -9.92
C GLN A 85 -16.01 5.30 -10.38
N ARG A 86 -17.30 5.06 -10.09
CA ARG A 86 -18.38 6.00 -10.43
C ARG A 86 -18.17 7.38 -9.80
N LYS A 87 -17.76 7.41 -8.53
CA LYS A 87 -17.44 8.65 -7.81
C LYS A 87 -16.24 9.35 -8.41
N LEU A 88 -15.20 8.59 -8.77
CA LEU A 88 -14.00 9.13 -9.40
C LEU A 88 -14.32 9.76 -10.76
N ALA A 89 -15.07 9.06 -11.61
CA ALA A 89 -15.50 9.55 -12.92
C ALA A 89 -16.32 10.85 -12.80
N LYS A 90 -17.26 10.91 -11.83
CA LYS A 90 -18.02 12.14 -11.54
C LYS A 90 -17.09 13.31 -11.17
N LEU A 91 -16.12 13.08 -10.29
CA LEU A 91 -15.17 14.12 -9.87
C LEU A 91 -14.28 14.59 -11.02
N GLN A 92 -13.83 13.67 -11.89
CA GLN A 92 -13.03 13.97 -13.07
C GLN A 92 -13.84 14.78 -14.11
N ARG A 93 -15.10 14.42 -14.38
CA ARG A 93 -15.99 15.20 -15.26
C ARG A 93 -16.29 16.60 -14.70
N GLN A 94 -16.37 16.74 -13.38
CA GLN A 94 -16.48 18.06 -12.75
C GLN A 94 -15.18 18.88 -12.87
N LEU A 95 -14.01 18.25 -12.93
CA LEU A 95 -12.74 18.94 -13.13
C LEU A 95 -12.59 19.46 -14.56
N SER A 96 -12.98 18.65 -15.56
CA SER A 96 -12.84 19.03 -16.98
C SER A 96 -13.67 20.26 -17.36
N ARG A 97 -14.79 20.49 -16.66
CA ARG A 97 -15.64 21.68 -16.84
C ARG A 97 -15.12 22.95 -16.16
N LYS A 98 -14.00 22.88 -15.41
CA LYS A 98 -13.46 24.02 -14.67
C LYS A 98 -12.30 24.66 -15.42
N VAL A 99 -12.21 25.99 -15.37
CA VAL A 99 -11.07 26.76 -15.89
C VAL A 99 -9.79 26.27 -15.23
N LYS A 100 -8.84 25.78 -16.04
CA LYS A 100 -7.56 25.24 -15.59
C LYS A 100 -6.84 26.26 -14.70
N PHE A 101 -6.21 25.78 -13.64
CA PHE A 101 -5.49 26.59 -12.63
C PHE A 101 -6.32 27.55 -11.77
N SER A 102 -7.61 27.77 -12.05
CA SER A 102 -8.48 28.54 -11.14
C SER A 102 -8.52 27.94 -9.73
N ALA A 103 -8.86 28.76 -8.73
CA ALA A 103 -9.01 28.30 -7.35
C ALA A 103 -10.00 27.13 -7.23
N ASN A 104 -11.08 27.17 -8.02
CA ASN A 104 -12.09 26.11 -8.07
C ASN A 104 -11.56 24.83 -8.72
N TRP A 105 -10.71 24.94 -9.75
CA TRP A 105 -10.04 23.80 -10.36
C TRP A 105 -9.07 23.13 -9.37
N GLN A 106 -8.27 23.92 -8.65
CA GLN A 106 -7.36 23.39 -7.63
C GLN A 106 -8.12 22.69 -6.50
N LYS A 107 -9.24 23.27 -6.02
CA LYS A 107 -10.12 22.64 -5.04
C LYS A 107 -10.65 21.28 -5.54
N GLN A 108 -11.05 21.19 -6.81
CA GLN A 108 -11.55 19.94 -7.39
C GLN A 108 -10.44 18.90 -7.58
N LYS A 109 -9.25 19.32 -8.05
CA LYS A 109 -8.08 18.44 -8.20
C LYS A 109 -7.70 17.80 -6.86
N ARG A 110 -7.72 18.56 -5.76
CA ARG A 110 -7.48 18.03 -4.40
C ARG A 110 -8.51 16.97 -4.00
N LYS A 111 -9.79 17.13 -4.37
CA LYS A 111 -10.83 16.10 -4.10
C LYS A 111 -10.53 14.79 -4.83
N ILE A 112 -10.09 14.86 -6.08
CA ILE A 112 -9.69 13.70 -6.88
C ILE A 112 -8.46 13.02 -6.24
N GLN A 113 -7.43 13.80 -5.90
CA GLN A 113 -6.22 13.28 -5.23
C GLN A 113 -6.56 12.58 -3.90
N ARG A 114 -7.44 13.16 -3.08
CA ARG A 114 -7.95 12.53 -1.84
C ARG A 114 -8.63 11.19 -2.11
N LEU A 115 -9.44 11.09 -3.16
CA LEU A 115 -10.09 9.84 -3.51
C LEU A 115 -9.09 8.78 -3.99
N HIS A 116 -8.10 9.16 -4.81
CA HIS A 116 -7.04 8.24 -5.23
C HIS A 116 -6.23 7.71 -4.05
N SER A 117 -5.78 8.59 -3.16
CA SER A 117 -5.06 8.15 -1.96
C SER A 117 -5.90 7.28 -1.06
N HIS A 118 -7.20 7.54 -0.94
CA HIS A 118 -8.12 6.67 -0.19
C HIS A 118 -8.22 5.27 -0.80
N ILE A 119 -8.40 5.17 -2.12
CA ILE A 119 -8.43 3.88 -2.85
C ILE A 119 -7.11 3.12 -2.65
N ALA A 120 -5.98 3.82 -2.79
CA ALA A 120 -4.65 3.23 -2.62
C ALA A 120 -4.40 2.77 -1.18
N ASN A 121 -4.87 3.54 -0.18
CA ASN A 121 -4.72 3.20 1.23
C ASN A 121 -5.57 1.98 1.62
N ILE A 122 -6.80 1.86 1.12
CA ILE A 122 -7.61 0.63 1.33
C ILE A 122 -6.86 -0.59 0.80
N ARG A 123 -6.33 -0.51 -0.43
CA ARG A 123 -5.59 -1.62 -1.03
C ARG A 123 -4.34 -1.96 -0.22
N ARG A 124 -3.57 -0.94 0.19
CA ARG A 124 -2.35 -1.12 1.00
C ARG A 124 -2.65 -1.74 2.37
N ASP A 125 -3.71 -1.27 3.05
CA ASP A 125 -4.15 -1.83 4.34
C ASP A 125 -4.51 -3.31 4.20
N TYR A 126 -5.29 -3.67 3.17
CA TYR A 126 -5.64 -5.05 2.90
C TYR A 126 -4.41 -5.94 2.63
N LEU A 127 -3.48 -5.46 1.80
CA LEU A 127 -2.24 -6.18 1.50
C LEU A 127 -1.42 -6.42 2.78
N HIS A 128 -1.19 -5.39 3.61
CA HIS A 128 -0.44 -5.55 4.86
C HIS A 128 -1.10 -6.53 5.82
N LYS A 129 -2.42 -6.44 6.01
CA LYS A 129 -3.14 -7.38 6.88
C LYS A 129 -3.03 -8.81 6.37
N THR A 130 -3.12 -9.00 5.06
CA THR A 130 -3.02 -10.31 4.42
C THR A 130 -1.62 -10.89 4.59
N THR A 131 -0.58 -10.14 4.23
CA THR A 131 0.81 -10.62 4.36
C THR A 131 1.21 -10.84 5.81
N THR A 132 0.78 -9.98 6.74
CA THR A 132 0.99 -10.19 8.18
C THR A 132 0.29 -11.45 8.68
N LYS A 133 -0.92 -11.76 8.20
CA LYS A 133 -1.62 -12.99 8.58
C LYS A 133 -0.87 -14.23 8.08
N ILE A 134 -0.45 -14.24 6.82
CA ILE A 134 0.29 -15.36 6.21
C ILE A 134 1.63 -15.54 6.93
N SER A 135 2.39 -14.46 7.10
CA SER A 135 3.71 -14.46 7.75
C SER A 135 3.69 -14.81 9.23
N LYS A 136 2.55 -14.75 9.92
CA LYS A 136 2.42 -15.16 11.32
C LYS A 136 2.02 -16.62 11.47
N ASN A 137 1.45 -17.22 10.44
CA ASN A 137 0.90 -18.57 10.49
C ASN A 137 1.89 -19.61 9.92
N HIS A 138 2.73 -19.22 8.96
CA HIS A 138 3.60 -20.13 8.24
C HIS A 138 5.05 -19.69 8.32
N ALA A 139 5.93 -20.63 8.68
CA ALA A 139 7.36 -20.39 8.79
C ALA A 139 8.07 -20.34 7.43
N MET A 140 7.53 -21.05 6.44
CA MET A 140 8.03 -21.02 5.08
C MET A 140 6.91 -20.69 4.12
N ILE A 141 7.13 -19.67 3.29
CA ILE A 141 6.18 -19.25 2.24
C ILE A 141 6.92 -19.41 0.92
N VAL A 142 6.43 -20.33 0.08
CA VAL A 142 6.95 -20.55 -1.26
C VAL A 142 6.09 -19.75 -2.23
N ILE A 143 6.70 -18.87 -3.00
CA ILE A 143 6.01 -18.03 -3.99
C ILE A 143 6.56 -18.38 -5.36
N GLU A 144 5.69 -18.51 -6.35
CA GLU A 144 6.09 -18.69 -7.73
C GLU A 144 6.85 -17.47 -8.27
N ASP A 145 7.77 -17.68 -9.21
CA ASP A 145 8.48 -16.59 -9.91
C ASP A 145 7.53 -15.91 -10.92
N LEU A 146 6.58 -15.14 -10.38
CA LEU A 146 5.54 -14.48 -11.16
C LEU A 146 6.07 -13.18 -11.78
N LYS A 147 5.99 -13.08 -13.11
CA LYS A 147 6.16 -11.81 -13.84
C LYS A 147 4.92 -10.94 -13.66
N VAL A 148 4.80 -10.29 -12.50
CA VAL A 148 3.64 -9.46 -12.08
C VAL A 148 3.26 -8.37 -13.11
N SER A 149 4.25 -7.84 -13.85
CA SER A 149 4.02 -6.87 -14.93
C SER A 149 3.16 -7.44 -16.06
N ASN A 150 3.32 -8.73 -16.38
CA ASN A 150 2.59 -9.41 -17.45
C ASN A 150 1.17 -9.77 -17.04
N MET A 151 0.89 -9.96 -15.74
CA MET A 151 -0.46 -10.24 -15.25
C MET A 151 -1.42 -9.09 -15.57
N SER A 152 -0.97 -7.84 -15.44
CA SER A 152 -1.83 -6.65 -15.65
C SER A 152 -2.22 -6.38 -17.11
N LYS A 153 -1.51 -6.98 -18.07
CA LYS A 153 -1.92 -7.04 -19.47
C LYS A 153 -2.77 -8.31 -19.62
N SER A 154 -3.87 -8.26 -20.37
CA SER A 154 -4.58 -9.49 -20.76
C SER A 154 -3.54 -10.52 -21.20
N ALA A 155 -3.56 -11.72 -20.61
CA ALA A 155 -2.72 -12.82 -21.06
C ALA A 155 -2.87 -12.92 -22.59
N LYS A 156 -1.75 -12.90 -23.32
CA LYS A 156 -1.77 -13.20 -24.75
C LYS A 156 -1.95 -14.71 -24.86
N GLY A 157 -3.18 -15.19 -24.78
CA GLY A 157 -3.50 -16.60 -24.88
C GLY A 157 -5.00 -16.84 -24.82
N THR A 158 -5.47 -17.81 -25.57
CA THR A 158 -6.82 -18.37 -25.46
C THR A 158 -6.82 -19.50 -24.44
N ALA A 159 -8.00 -19.96 -24.00
CA ALA A 159 -8.09 -21.09 -23.06
C ALA A 159 -7.39 -22.38 -23.56
N GLU A 160 -7.21 -22.49 -24.88
CA GLU A 160 -6.55 -23.62 -25.54
C GLU A 160 -5.03 -23.43 -25.68
N GLN A 161 -4.52 -22.19 -25.56
CA GLN A 161 -3.09 -21.87 -25.61
C GLN A 161 -2.77 -20.71 -24.66
N PRO A 162 -2.48 -21.01 -23.38
CA PRO A 162 -1.95 -20.01 -22.48
C PRO A 162 -0.54 -19.61 -22.94
N GLY A 163 -0.31 -18.30 -23.13
CA GLY A 163 0.99 -17.75 -23.55
C GLY A 163 1.94 -17.46 -22.40
#